data_AF-A0A8J6A611-F1
#
_entry.id   AF-A0A8J6A611-F1
#
_cell.length_a   1.000
_cell.length_b   1.000
_cell.length_c   1.000
_cell.angle_alpha   90.00
_cell.angle_beta   90.00
_cell.angle_gamma   90.00
#
_symmetry.space_group_name_H-M   'P 1'
#
loop_
_entity.id
_entity.type
_entity.pdbx_description
1 polymer ?
#
loop_
_entity_poly.entity_id
_entity_poly.type
_entity_poly.pdbx_seq_one_letter_code
_entity_poly.pdbx_strand_id
1 'polypeptide(L)'
;PVRQPSGGRGPSPSEGPPPGRFFRVGPGAKAMAPWALLSPGVLVRTGHTVLTWGITLVLFLHDTALRQWEEQGELLLPLTFLLLVLGSLLLYLAVSLMDPGYVNTQPQPQVTKGLLVPEERSRDPGPDKTPFSNFQEEAKEEQTAMVPQAIPLRRCRYCLVLQPLRARHCRECRRCVRRYDHHCPWMGNCVGERNHPLFTAYLALQLVVLLWGLYLAWSGLRFFQPWGLWLRSVGLLFATFLLLFLFSSVAGLLLASHLYLVASNTTTWEFISSHRIAYLRQRPGNPFDRGLVRNLAHFFCGWPSGSWETLWAEEEEEGSTQAA
;
A
#
# COMPACT_ATOMS: atom_id res chain seq x y z
N PRO A 1 67.47 0.11 38.52
CA PRO A 1 66.94 0.21 39.90
C PRO A 1 65.41 0.38 39.88
N VAL A 2 64.59 -0.67 39.83
CA VAL A 2 64.40 -1.74 40.84
C VAL A 2 64.01 -1.20 42.21
N ARG A 3 62.70 -1.25 42.53
CA ARG A 3 62.13 -1.90 43.75
C ARG A 3 60.59 -1.96 43.72
N GLN A 4 60.08 -3.19 43.60
CA GLN A 4 58.88 -3.73 44.28
C GLN A 4 59.39 -4.72 45.37
N PRO A 5 58.58 -5.48 46.16
CA PRO A 5 57.10 -5.70 46.21
C PRO A 5 56.49 -5.14 47.53
N SER A 6 55.37 -5.55 48.15
CA SER A 6 54.38 -6.66 48.05
C SER A 6 53.05 -6.24 48.76
N GLY A 7 51.91 -6.94 48.76
CA GLY A 7 51.47 -8.17 48.06
C GLY A 7 50.24 -8.83 48.74
N GLY A 8 49.29 -9.35 47.94
CA GLY A 8 48.11 -10.13 48.40
C GLY A 8 46.86 -9.29 48.76
N ARG A 9 45.61 -9.74 48.49
CA ARG A 9 45.10 -11.05 48.07
C ARG A 9 43.83 -10.90 47.19
N GLY A 10 43.59 -11.84 46.26
CA GLY A 10 42.29 -12.00 45.58
C GLY A 10 41.23 -12.66 46.47
N PRO A 11 39.99 -12.89 46.00
CA PRO A 11 39.74 -13.59 44.72
C PRO A 11 38.71 -12.94 43.77
N SER A 12 38.54 -13.58 42.61
CA SER A 12 37.54 -13.34 41.55
C SER A 12 36.38 -14.38 41.65
N PRO A 13 35.56 -14.63 40.62
CA PRO A 13 34.51 -13.74 40.09
C PRO A 13 33.14 -14.44 39.98
N SER A 14 32.02 -13.74 40.25
CA SER A 14 30.70 -14.09 39.70
C SER A 14 29.64 -13.04 40.07
N GLU A 15 28.98 -12.45 39.07
CA GLU A 15 27.52 -12.34 38.99
C GLU A 15 27.13 -11.69 37.64
N GLY A 16 26.28 -12.38 36.87
CA GLY A 16 25.72 -11.85 35.62
C GLY A 16 24.54 -10.91 35.87
N PRO A 17 24.07 -10.15 34.87
CA PRO A 17 22.92 -9.28 35.03
C PRO A 17 21.64 -10.10 35.34
N PRO A 18 20.76 -9.62 36.23
CA PRO A 18 19.59 -10.37 36.67
C PRO A 18 18.54 -10.56 35.54
N PRO A 19 17.78 -11.67 35.56
CA PRO A 19 16.92 -12.06 34.45
C PRO A 19 15.61 -11.27 34.36
N GLY A 20 15.13 -11.15 33.12
CA GLY A 20 13.79 -10.76 32.66
C GLY A 20 12.72 -10.36 33.69
N ARG A 21 12.52 -9.05 33.86
CA ARG A 21 11.29 -8.53 34.46
C ARG A 21 10.14 -8.64 33.45
N PHE A 22 9.41 -9.76 33.49
CA PHE A 22 8.18 -9.97 32.71
C PHE A 22 7.15 -8.88 33.00
N PHE A 23 6.95 -7.95 32.06
CA PHE A 23 5.83 -7.01 32.12
C PHE A 23 4.53 -7.72 31.74
N ARG A 24 3.82 -8.22 32.75
CA ARG A 24 2.46 -8.76 32.63
C ARG A 24 1.49 -7.60 32.39
N VAL A 25 1.23 -7.27 31.12
CA VAL A 25 0.27 -6.21 30.75
C VAL A 25 -1.16 -6.75 30.90
N GLY A 26 -1.83 -6.35 31.97
CA GLY A 26 -3.28 -6.57 32.13
C GLY A 26 -4.10 -5.70 31.17
N PRO A 27 -5.35 -6.09 30.84
CA PRO A 27 -6.21 -5.37 29.90
C PRO A 27 -6.84 -4.14 30.55
N GLY A 28 -6.02 -3.10 30.78
CA GLY A 28 -6.51 -1.76 31.07
C GLY A 28 -6.79 -1.00 29.78
N ALA A 29 -8.03 -0.54 29.59
CA ALA A 29 -8.37 0.40 28.53
C ALA A 29 -7.62 1.72 28.79
N LYS A 30 -6.45 1.88 28.16
CA LYS A 30 -5.66 3.10 28.29
C LYS A 30 -6.42 4.24 27.62
N ALA A 31 -6.83 5.23 28.42
CA ALA A 31 -7.32 6.50 27.91
C ALA A 31 -6.34 7.01 26.84
N MET A 32 -6.85 7.39 25.66
CA MET A 32 -6.00 7.90 24.59
C MET A 32 -5.33 9.18 25.07
N ALA A 33 -4.00 9.15 25.17
CA ALA A 33 -3.24 10.32 25.61
C ALA A 33 -3.49 11.50 24.64
N PRO A 34 -3.58 12.77 25.10
CA PRO A 34 -3.95 13.89 24.24
C PRO A 34 -3.10 14.05 22.98
N TRP A 35 -1.81 13.67 23.03
CA TRP A 35 -0.92 13.69 21.87
C TRP A 35 -1.26 12.67 20.78
N ALA A 36 -2.04 11.62 21.06
CA ALA A 36 -2.50 10.66 20.06
C ALA A 36 -3.47 11.31 19.04
N LEU A 37 -4.21 12.34 19.48
CA LEU A 37 -5.08 13.16 18.62
C LEU A 37 -4.28 14.02 17.62
N LEU A 38 -2.99 14.26 17.89
CA LEU A 38 -2.07 14.99 17.01
C LEU A 38 -1.26 14.08 16.06
N SER A 39 -1.59 12.78 16.00
CA SER A 39 -0.95 11.90 15.03
C SER A 39 -1.28 12.33 13.59
N PRO A 40 -0.34 12.27 12.63
CA PRO A 40 -0.56 12.78 11.27
C PRO A 40 -1.81 12.20 10.58
N GLY A 41 -2.08 10.91 10.79
CA GLY A 41 -3.29 10.27 10.26
C GLY A 41 -4.60 10.76 10.89
N VAL A 42 -4.61 11.17 12.16
CA VAL A 42 -5.81 11.79 12.77
C VAL A 42 -6.00 13.20 12.21
N LEU A 43 -4.93 14.01 12.12
CA LEU A 43 -4.99 15.36 11.56
C LEU A 43 -5.52 15.36 10.12
N VAL A 44 -5.04 14.45 9.26
CA VAL A 44 -5.51 14.33 7.87
C VAL A 44 -6.99 13.94 7.79
N ARG A 45 -7.44 12.94 8.57
CA ARG A 45 -8.85 12.50 8.57
C ARG A 45 -9.80 13.57 9.10
N THR A 46 -9.42 14.24 10.19
CA THR A 46 -10.17 15.37 10.75
C THR A 46 -10.23 16.52 9.74
N GLY A 47 -9.11 16.88 9.12
CA GLY A 47 -9.06 17.92 8.08
C GLY A 47 -9.97 17.62 6.88
N HIS A 48 -9.94 16.38 6.36
CA HIS A 48 -10.83 15.96 5.29
C HIS A 48 -12.32 16.00 5.71
N THR A 49 -12.63 15.58 6.94
CA THR A 49 -13.99 15.61 7.49
C THR A 49 -14.53 17.04 7.62
N VAL A 50 -13.74 17.93 8.24
CA VAL A 50 -14.08 19.35 8.43
C VAL A 50 -14.22 20.06 7.09
N LEU A 51 -13.33 19.80 6.12
CA LEU A 51 -13.39 20.38 4.79
C LEU A 51 -14.65 19.93 4.03
N THR A 52 -14.99 18.65 4.10
CA THR A 52 -16.16 18.08 3.41
C THR A 52 -17.47 18.67 3.92
N TRP A 53 -17.65 18.73 5.24
CA TRP A 53 -18.84 19.36 5.84
C TRP A 53 -18.83 20.88 5.70
N GLY A 54 -17.66 21.53 5.74
CA GLY A 54 -17.52 22.97 5.51
C GLY A 54 -17.93 23.39 4.11
N ILE A 55 -17.47 22.69 3.07
CA ILE A 55 -17.89 22.91 1.68
C ILE A 55 -19.41 22.67 1.54
N THR A 56 -19.92 21.58 2.10
CA THR A 56 -21.35 21.25 2.06
C THR A 56 -22.20 22.36 2.69
N LEU A 57 -21.78 22.87 3.85
CA LEU A 57 -22.43 24.00 4.52
C LEU A 57 -22.41 25.27 3.66
N VAL A 58 -21.29 25.60 3.00
CA VAL A 58 -21.22 26.76 2.09
C VAL A 58 -22.22 26.62 0.92
N LEU A 59 -22.43 25.41 0.39
CA LEU A 59 -23.42 25.19 -0.67
C LEU A 59 -24.87 25.42 -0.20
N PHE A 60 -25.19 25.12 1.06
CA PHE A 60 -26.51 25.41 1.66
C PHE A 60 -26.68 26.88 2.09
N LEU A 61 -25.61 27.57 2.50
CA LEU A 61 -25.67 28.96 2.98
C LEU A 61 -25.72 30.02 1.86
N HIS A 62 -25.48 29.64 0.60
CA HIS A 62 -25.59 30.51 -0.57
C HIS A 62 -26.77 30.12 -1.46
N ASP A 63 -27.22 31.04 -2.31
CA ASP A 63 -28.25 30.87 -3.35
C ASP A 63 -27.79 29.93 -4.48
N THR A 64 -27.57 28.66 -4.15
CA THR A 64 -27.29 27.58 -5.09
C THR A 64 -28.57 26.82 -5.42
N ALA A 65 -28.57 26.02 -6.48
CA ALA A 65 -29.69 25.12 -6.78
C ALA A 65 -30.04 24.18 -5.60
N LEU A 66 -29.05 23.78 -4.79
CA LEU A 66 -29.25 22.96 -3.59
C LEU A 66 -30.16 23.66 -2.57
N ARG A 67 -29.89 24.95 -2.35
CA ARG A 67 -30.67 25.80 -1.45
C ARG A 67 -32.05 26.13 -2.02
N GLN A 68 -32.14 26.38 -3.33
CA GLN A 68 -33.42 26.63 -4.01
C GLN A 68 -34.36 25.42 -3.93
N TRP A 69 -33.84 24.18 -4.09
CA TRP A 69 -34.64 22.97 -3.91
C TRP A 69 -35.11 22.79 -2.46
N GLU A 70 -34.26 23.09 -1.47
CA GLU A 70 -34.65 23.10 -0.05
C GLU A 70 -35.80 24.09 0.21
N GLU A 71 -35.69 25.33 -0.27
CA GLU A 71 -36.70 26.38 -0.09
C GLU A 71 -38.01 26.11 -0.86
N GLN A 72 -37.95 25.35 -1.96
CA GLN A 72 -39.12 24.88 -2.71
C GLN A 72 -39.80 23.65 -2.09
N GLY A 73 -39.19 23.01 -1.09
CA GLY A 73 -39.67 21.75 -0.50
C GLY A 73 -39.30 20.48 -1.29
N GLU A 74 -38.48 20.60 -2.33
CA GLU A 74 -38.02 19.51 -3.19
C GLU A 74 -36.85 18.74 -2.53
N LEU A 75 -37.13 18.12 -1.38
CA LEU A 75 -36.10 17.56 -0.49
C LEU A 75 -35.33 16.34 -1.07
N LEU A 76 -35.80 15.72 -2.16
CA LEU A 76 -35.16 14.53 -2.73
C LEU A 76 -33.72 14.84 -3.22
N LEU A 77 -33.51 15.95 -3.92
CA LEU A 77 -32.19 16.31 -4.45
C LEU A 77 -31.20 16.73 -3.32
N PRO A 78 -31.57 17.58 -2.35
CA PRO A 78 -30.74 17.85 -1.18
C PRO A 78 -30.40 16.60 -0.35
N LEU A 79 -31.37 15.71 -0.10
CA LEU A 79 -31.13 14.49 0.66
C LEU A 79 -30.21 13.51 -0.10
N THR A 80 -30.39 13.33 -1.41
CA THR A 80 -29.49 12.47 -2.20
C THR A 80 -28.06 13.01 -2.25
N PHE A 81 -27.88 14.33 -2.38
CA PHE A 81 -26.56 14.95 -2.28
C PHE A 81 -25.92 14.73 -0.90
N LEU A 82 -26.66 14.97 0.19
CA LEU A 82 -26.19 14.72 1.56
C LEU A 82 -25.83 13.25 1.82
N LEU A 83 -26.61 12.31 1.29
CA LEU A 83 -26.33 10.87 1.39
C LEU A 83 -25.07 10.47 0.60
N LEU A 84 -24.81 11.08 -0.56
CA LEU A 84 -23.57 10.85 -1.31
C LEU A 84 -22.35 11.45 -0.59
N VAL A 85 -22.47 12.65 -0.02
CA VAL A 85 -21.42 13.28 0.82
C VAL A 85 -21.11 12.38 2.02
N LEU A 86 -22.13 11.92 2.75
CA LEU A 86 -21.98 11.00 3.88
C LEU A 86 -21.37 9.66 3.45
N GLY A 87 -21.83 9.09 2.33
CA GLY A 87 -21.31 7.84 1.78
C GLY A 87 -19.84 7.95 1.39
N SER A 88 -19.42 9.05 0.75
CA SER A 88 -18.03 9.32 0.41
C SER A 88 -17.15 9.44 1.65
N LEU A 89 -17.63 10.16 2.68
CA LEU A 89 -16.93 10.31 3.96
C LEU A 89 -16.81 8.97 4.72
N LEU A 90 -17.87 8.16 4.75
CA LEU A 90 -17.84 6.82 5.37
C LEU A 90 -16.87 5.89 4.64
N LEU A 91 -16.83 5.93 3.30
CA LEU A 91 -15.91 5.13 2.50
C LEU A 91 -14.45 5.62 2.63
N TYR A 92 -14.22 6.93 2.71
CA TYR A 92 -12.93 7.51 3.07
C TYR A 92 -12.43 7.02 4.45
N LEU A 93 -13.30 7.08 5.47
CA LEU A 93 -12.98 6.61 6.81
C LEU A 93 -12.70 5.10 6.81
N ALA A 94 -13.51 4.30 6.10
CA ALA A 94 -13.28 2.87 5.94
C ALA A 94 -11.90 2.58 5.32
N VAL A 95 -11.59 3.12 4.14
CA VAL A 95 -10.31 2.88 3.44
C VAL A 95 -9.11 3.39 4.26
N SER A 96 -9.24 4.55 4.89
CA SER A 96 -8.16 5.15 5.69
C SER A 96 -7.88 4.39 6.99
N LEU A 97 -8.86 3.67 7.57
CA LEU A 97 -8.71 2.90 8.81
C LEU A 97 -8.50 1.39 8.58
N MET A 98 -8.82 0.88 7.39
CA MET A 98 -8.70 -0.54 7.04
C MET A 98 -7.24 -1.03 7.06
N ASP A 99 -7.02 -2.27 7.49
CA ASP A 99 -5.76 -2.99 7.26
C ASP A 99 -5.55 -3.17 5.74
N PRO A 100 -4.50 -2.59 5.13
CA PRO A 100 -4.23 -2.73 3.70
C PRO A 100 -3.78 -4.13 3.29
N GLY A 101 -3.57 -5.04 4.25
CA GLY A 101 -3.03 -6.38 4.03
C GLY A 101 -1.60 -6.48 4.55
N TYR A 102 -1.38 -6.14 5.81
CA TYR A 102 -0.07 -6.33 6.44
C TYR A 102 0.36 -7.81 6.40
N VAL A 103 1.64 -8.05 6.10
CA VAL A 103 2.24 -9.38 6.11
C VAL A 103 2.50 -9.78 7.56
N ASN A 104 1.75 -10.78 8.04
CA ASN A 104 1.91 -11.31 9.40
C ASN A 104 3.24 -12.06 9.55
N THR A 105 3.91 -11.85 10.67
CA THR A 105 5.03 -12.68 11.16
C THR A 105 4.50 -14.02 11.68
N GLN A 106 3.97 -14.86 10.79
CA GLN A 106 3.86 -16.29 11.09
C GLN A 106 5.29 -16.84 11.19
N PRO A 107 5.70 -17.49 12.30
CA PRO A 107 6.88 -18.33 12.27
C PRO A 107 6.58 -19.48 11.29
N GLN A 108 7.38 -19.63 10.24
CA GLN A 108 7.15 -20.74 9.32
C GLN A 108 7.32 -22.07 10.08
N PRO A 109 6.36 -23.01 10.01
CA PRO A 109 6.73 -24.42 10.16
C PRO A 109 7.80 -24.70 9.11
N GLN A 110 8.90 -25.34 9.49
CA GLN A 110 10.08 -25.40 8.64
C GLN A 110 9.74 -26.10 7.32
N VAL A 111 9.69 -25.32 6.23
CA VAL A 111 9.84 -25.88 4.88
C VAL A 111 11.16 -26.63 4.90
N THR A 112 11.07 -27.92 4.60
CA THR A 112 12.09 -28.93 4.87
C THR A 112 13.47 -28.51 4.40
N LYS A 113 14.49 -28.79 5.22
CA LYS A 113 15.92 -28.64 4.88
C LYS A 113 16.21 -29.31 3.54
N GLY A 114 16.31 -28.51 2.47
CA GLY A 114 16.46 -29.02 1.11
C GLY A 114 17.05 -28.03 0.11
N LEU A 115 17.61 -26.91 0.58
CA LEU A 115 18.39 -26.00 -0.26
C LEU A 115 19.47 -25.30 0.57
N LEU A 116 20.61 -25.98 0.75
CA LEU A 116 21.81 -25.38 1.31
C LEU A 116 22.40 -24.42 0.28
N VAL A 117 22.16 -23.12 0.46
CA VAL A 117 22.97 -22.08 -0.19
C VAL A 117 24.38 -22.19 0.38
N PRO A 118 25.43 -22.42 -0.43
CA PRO A 118 26.80 -22.42 0.07
C PRO A 118 27.17 -21.04 0.62
N GLU A 119 27.63 -20.99 1.86
CA GLU A 119 28.17 -19.78 2.47
C GLU A 119 29.52 -19.46 1.81
N GLU A 120 29.63 -18.28 1.19
CA GLU A 120 30.83 -17.85 0.47
C GLU A 120 31.97 -17.54 1.46
N ARG A 121 32.77 -18.56 1.80
CA ARG A 121 33.87 -18.43 2.75
C ARG A 121 35.10 -17.83 2.08
N SER A 122 35.62 -16.79 2.72
CA SER A 122 36.80 -15.99 2.34
C SER A 122 38.04 -16.80 1.94
N ARG A 123 38.64 -16.38 0.83
CA ARG A 123 39.96 -16.73 0.26
C ARG A 123 41.12 -16.55 1.24
N ASP A 124 42.03 -17.52 1.30
CA ASP A 124 43.50 -17.31 1.44
C ASP A 124 44.29 -18.55 0.92
N PRO A 125 45.54 -18.40 0.43
CA PRO A 125 46.24 -19.45 -0.32
C PRO A 125 47.38 -20.16 0.43
N GLY A 126 47.63 -21.44 0.11
CA GLY A 126 48.80 -22.21 0.56
C GLY A 126 48.93 -23.55 -0.20
N PRO A 127 50.13 -24.13 -0.41
CA PRO A 127 50.40 -24.79 -1.69
C PRO A 127 50.76 -26.30 -1.64
N ASP A 128 50.72 -26.89 -2.84
CA ASP A 128 51.65 -27.92 -3.37
C ASP A 128 51.45 -29.41 -2.99
N LYS A 129 50.85 -30.20 -3.91
CA LYS A 129 51.54 -31.28 -4.71
C LYS A 129 50.56 -32.26 -5.40
N THR A 130 50.94 -32.66 -6.62
CA THR A 130 50.26 -33.60 -7.55
C THR A 130 50.99 -34.98 -7.52
N PRO A 131 50.72 -36.01 -8.37
CA PRO A 131 49.74 -36.12 -9.47
C PRO A 131 49.03 -37.50 -9.68
N PHE A 132 48.17 -37.55 -10.71
CA PHE A 132 47.79 -38.69 -11.58
C PHE A 132 47.29 -40.03 -11.00
N SER A 133 46.03 -40.37 -11.32
CA SER A 133 45.76 -41.44 -12.31
C SER A 133 44.35 -41.30 -12.90
N ASN A 134 44.20 -41.69 -14.17
CA ASN A 134 42.94 -41.57 -14.91
C ASN A 134 42.02 -42.77 -14.64
N PHE A 135 40.73 -42.52 -14.42
CA PHE A 135 39.68 -43.40 -14.93
C PHE A 135 38.64 -42.54 -15.65
N GLN A 136 38.40 -42.90 -16.90
CA GLN A 136 37.55 -42.19 -17.85
C GLN A 136 36.38 -43.13 -18.14
N GLU A 137 35.21 -42.85 -17.56
CA GLU A 137 34.01 -43.66 -17.80
C GLU A 137 32.81 -42.76 -18.11
N GLU A 138 32.58 -42.68 -19.41
CA GLU A 138 31.34 -42.42 -20.16
C GLU A 138 30.21 -41.60 -19.50
N ALA A 139 29.94 -40.44 -20.11
CA ALA A 139 28.74 -39.67 -19.85
C ALA A 139 27.48 -40.44 -20.27
N LYS A 140 26.57 -40.66 -19.33
CA LYS A 140 25.17 -40.97 -19.62
C LYS A 140 24.36 -39.73 -19.30
N GLU A 141 23.74 -39.15 -20.32
CA GLU A 141 22.87 -37.97 -20.19
C GLU A 141 21.61 -38.32 -19.41
N GLU A 142 21.65 -38.22 -18.09
CA GLU A 142 20.43 -38.19 -17.30
C GLU A 142 19.82 -36.79 -17.46
N GLN A 143 18.74 -36.74 -18.26
CA GLN A 143 17.98 -35.54 -18.57
C GLN A 143 17.50 -34.89 -17.28
N THR A 144 18.28 -33.94 -16.78
CA THR A 144 17.92 -33.14 -15.61
C THR A 144 16.78 -32.23 -16.04
N ALA A 145 15.55 -32.66 -15.72
CA ALA A 145 14.36 -31.84 -15.90
C ALA A 145 14.65 -30.44 -15.36
N MET A 146 14.49 -29.42 -16.20
CA MET A 146 14.82 -28.05 -15.84
C MET A 146 13.88 -27.59 -14.73
N VAL A 147 14.30 -27.76 -13.47
CA VAL A 147 13.58 -27.23 -12.31
C VAL A 147 13.38 -25.74 -12.55
N PRO A 148 12.14 -25.24 -12.58
CA PRO A 148 11.88 -23.83 -12.81
C PRO A 148 12.64 -22.99 -11.81
N GLN A 149 13.33 -21.94 -12.27
CA GLN A 149 14.04 -21.04 -11.37
C GLN A 149 13.05 -20.21 -10.56
N ALA A 150 12.58 -20.80 -9.46
CA ALA A 150 11.66 -20.19 -8.52
C ALA A 150 12.21 -18.81 -8.11
N ILE A 151 11.47 -17.76 -8.47
CA ILE A 151 11.90 -16.37 -8.27
C ILE A 151 12.21 -16.17 -6.78
N PRO A 152 13.48 -15.91 -6.40
CA PRO A 152 13.87 -15.95 -5.00
C PRO A 152 13.16 -14.83 -4.22
N LEU A 153 12.27 -15.25 -3.30
CA LEU A 153 11.51 -14.33 -2.48
C LEU A 153 12.45 -13.49 -1.60
N ARG A 154 12.25 -12.17 -1.60
CA ARG A 154 13.14 -11.25 -0.89
C ARG A 154 12.82 -11.23 0.60
N ARG A 155 13.82 -11.38 1.47
CA ARG A 155 13.64 -11.19 2.91
C ARG A 155 13.68 -9.71 3.28
N CYS A 156 12.67 -9.23 4.02
CA CYS A 156 12.64 -7.87 4.52
C CYS A 156 13.64 -7.69 5.67
N ARG A 157 14.61 -6.78 5.53
CA ARG A 157 15.60 -6.50 6.59
C ARG A 157 14.99 -5.87 7.86
N TYR A 158 13.84 -5.20 7.76
CA TYR A 158 13.19 -4.52 8.88
C TYR A 158 12.17 -5.41 9.61
N CYS A 159 11.30 -6.10 8.86
CA CYS A 159 10.27 -6.97 9.43
C CYS A 159 10.75 -8.42 9.65
N LEU A 160 11.94 -8.77 9.15
CA LEU A 160 12.54 -10.11 9.17
C LEU A 160 11.72 -11.25 8.51
N VAL A 161 10.55 -10.93 7.93
CA VAL A 161 9.72 -11.84 7.12
C VAL A 161 10.26 -12.03 5.70
N LEU A 162 9.99 -13.19 5.13
CA LEU A 162 10.03 -13.41 3.69
C LEU A 162 8.87 -12.62 3.05
N GLN A 163 9.16 -11.75 2.07
CA GLN A 163 8.13 -10.94 1.43
C GLN A 163 7.41 -11.78 0.36
N PRO A 164 6.08 -11.93 0.40
CA PRO A 164 5.32 -12.48 -0.70
C PRO A 164 5.57 -11.71 -2.01
N LEU A 165 5.26 -12.34 -3.15
CA LEU A 165 5.31 -11.65 -4.44
C LEU A 165 4.46 -10.37 -4.39
N ARG A 166 4.93 -9.30 -5.06
CA ARG A 166 4.32 -7.95 -5.04
C ARG A 166 4.24 -7.26 -3.65
N ALA A 167 4.73 -7.86 -2.57
CA ALA A 167 4.76 -7.23 -1.25
C ALA A 167 5.97 -6.29 -1.07
N ARG A 168 5.80 -5.23 -0.26
CA ARG A 168 6.87 -4.25 0.04
C ARG A 168 6.79 -3.74 1.48
N HIS A 169 7.94 -3.40 2.06
CA HIS A 169 8.01 -2.68 3.33
C HIS A 169 7.71 -1.19 3.11
N CYS A 170 6.66 -0.68 3.76
CA CYS A 170 6.42 0.75 3.87
C CYS A 170 7.18 1.31 5.09
N ARG A 171 7.98 2.36 4.89
CA ARG A 171 8.73 3.02 5.96
C ARG A 171 7.82 3.77 6.94
N GLU A 172 6.79 4.44 6.44
CA GLU A 172 5.81 5.18 7.26
C GLU A 172 5.00 4.24 8.16
N CYS A 173 4.39 3.19 7.58
CA CYS A 173 3.64 2.19 8.34
C CYS A 173 4.54 1.18 9.10
N ARG A 174 5.87 1.21 8.87
CA ARG A 174 6.90 0.32 9.44
C ARG A 174 6.60 -1.18 9.31
N ARG A 175 5.85 -1.56 8.27
CA ARG A 175 5.35 -2.94 8.05
C ARG A 175 5.43 -3.32 6.58
N CYS A 176 5.51 -4.62 6.30
CA CYS A 176 5.31 -5.14 4.95
C CYS A 176 3.81 -5.21 4.62
N VAL A 177 3.44 -4.79 3.42
CA VAL A 177 2.07 -4.79 2.89
C VAL A 177 2.04 -5.67 1.65
N ARG A 178 1.03 -6.56 1.53
CA ARG A 178 0.78 -7.40 0.35
C ARG A 178 0.26 -6.55 -0.82
N ARG A 179 0.63 -6.93 -2.05
CA ARG A 179 0.33 -6.21 -3.31
C ARG A 179 0.42 -4.68 -3.11
N TYR A 180 1.60 -4.23 -2.65
CA TYR A 180 1.80 -2.85 -2.25
C TYR A 180 1.64 -1.93 -3.46
N ASP A 181 0.76 -0.94 -3.32
CA ASP A 181 0.55 0.09 -4.32
C ASP A 181 1.34 1.36 -3.97
N HIS A 182 0.91 2.05 -2.91
CA HIS A 182 1.61 3.22 -2.37
C HIS A 182 1.32 3.43 -0.88
N HIS A 183 2.02 4.39 -0.26
CA HIS A 183 1.58 4.99 0.99
C HIS A 183 0.89 6.31 0.64
N CYS A 184 -0.36 6.50 1.07
CA CYS A 184 -1.17 7.64 0.70
C CYS A 184 -1.21 8.66 1.85
N PRO A 185 -0.55 9.83 1.73
CA PRO A 185 -0.58 10.85 2.77
C PRO A 185 -2.00 11.31 3.11
N TRP A 186 -2.86 11.41 2.08
CA TRP A 186 -4.28 11.81 2.18
C TRP A 186 -5.17 10.82 2.94
N MET A 187 -4.72 9.57 3.11
CA MET A 187 -5.38 8.56 3.95
C MET A 187 -4.67 8.35 5.30
N GLY A 188 -3.43 8.84 5.46
CA GLY A 188 -2.56 8.46 6.56
C GLY A 188 -2.35 6.94 6.66
N ASN A 189 -2.43 6.22 5.55
CA ASN A 189 -2.42 4.75 5.48
C ASN A 189 -1.83 4.27 4.14
N CYS A 190 -1.47 2.99 4.07
CA CYS A 190 -1.10 2.34 2.81
C CYS A 190 -2.33 1.97 1.96
N VAL A 191 -2.14 1.93 0.65
CA VAL A 191 -3.01 1.24 -0.30
C VAL A 191 -2.32 -0.06 -0.69
N GLY A 192 -3.01 -1.17 -0.53
CA GLY A 192 -2.51 -2.52 -0.75
C GLY A 192 -3.64 -3.53 -0.95
N GLU A 193 -3.28 -4.80 -1.05
CA GLU A 193 -4.16 -5.92 -1.41
C GLU A 193 -5.61 -5.82 -0.91
N ARG A 194 -5.82 -5.55 0.39
CA ARG A 194 -7.15 -5.62 1.02
C ARG A 194 -8.01 -4.37 0.84
N ASN A 195 -7.41 -3.20 0.66
CA ASN A 195 -8.13 -1.93 0.57
C ASN A 195 -8.06 -1.25 -0.81
N HIS A 196 -7.27 -1.76 -1.76
CA HIS A 196 -7.13 -1.19 -3.10
C HIS A 196 -8.47 -1.07 -3.86
N PRO A 197 -9.38 -2.07 -3.88
CA PRO A 197 -10.65 -1.93 -4.60
C PRO A 197 -11.57 -0.86 -4.00
N LEU A 198 -11.62 -0.78 -2.66
CA LEU A 198 -12.37 0.25 -1.95
C LEU A 198 -11.74 1.64 -2.11
N PHE A 199 -10.42 1.74 -2.23
CA PHE A 199 -9.73 3.00 -2.58
C PHE A 199 -10.13 3.49 -3.98
N THR A 200 -10.18 2.61 -4.98
CA THR A 200 -10.64 2.98 -6.33
C THR A 200 -12.12 3.36 -6.35
N ALA A 201 -12.97 2.64 -5.60
CA ALA A 201 -14.39 2.99 -5.44
C ALA A 201 -14.58 4.34 -4.71
N TYR A 202 -13.76 4.63 -3.70
CA TYR A 202 -13.71 5.93 -3.03
C TYR A 202 -13.39 7.05 -4.02
N LEU A 203 -12.34 6.90 -4.85
CA LEU A 203 -11.99 7.92 -5.84
C LEU A 203 -13.13 8.18 -6.84
N ALA A 204 -13.85 7.14 -7.26
CA ALA A 204 -15.01 7.27 -8.15
C ALA A 204 -16.18 8.02 -7.48
N LEU A 205 -16.57 7.61 -6.25
CA LEU A 205 -17.65 8.27 -5.51
C LEU A 205 -17.29 9.72 -5.14
N GLN A 206 -16.05 9.95 -4.73
CA GLN A 206 -15.53 11.28 -4.40
C GLN A 206 -15.54 12.20 -5.63
N LEU A 207 -15.22 11.68 -6.83
CA LEU A 207 -15.32 12.45 -8.07
C LEU A 207 -16.77 12.82 -8.39
N VAL A 208 -17.74 11.91 -8.20
CA VAL A 208 -19.17 12.20 -8.39
C VAL A 208 -19.63 13.32 -7.44
N VAL A 209 -19.28 13.24 -6.14
CA VAL A 209 -19.59 14.28 -5.15
C VAL A 209 -18.95 15.62 -5.51
N LEU A 210 -17.68 15.61 -5.94
CA LEU A 210 -16.96 16.83 -6.32
C LEU A 210 -17.55 17.49 -7.58
N LEU A 211 -17.91 16.71 -8.61
CA LEU A 211 -18.52 17.23 -9.83
C LEU A 211 -19.94 17.77 -9.58
N TRP A 212 -20.74 17.10 -8.76
CA TRP A 212 -22.06 17.62 -8.38
C TRP A 212 -21.91 18.88 -7.51
N GLY A 213 -21.03 18.88 -6.52
CA GLY A 213 -20.70 20.08 -5.73
C GLY A 213 -20.21 21.25 -6.59
N LEU A 214 -19.40 20.99 -7.61
CA LEU A 214 -18.92 21.99 -8.56
C LEU A 214 -20.06 22.61 -9.38
N TYR A 215 -21.01 21.79 -9.86
CA TYR A 215 -22.24 22.26 -10.51
C TYR A 215 -23.10 23.11 -9.56
N LEU A 216 -23.27 22.68 -8.31
CA LEU A 216 -24.03 23.43 -7.31
C LEU A 216 -23.37 24.77 -7.00
N ALA A 217 -22.05 24.80 -6.80
CA ALA A 217 -21.30 26.04 -6.61
C ALA A 217 -21.46 26.99 -7.81
N TRP A 218 -21.32 26.48 -9.05
CA TRP A 218 -21.53 27.24 -10.28
C TRP A 218 -22.95 27.83 -10.38
N SER A 219 -23.98 27.07 -10.01
CA SER A 219 -25.39 27.51 -10.12
C SER A 219 -25.70 28.78 -9.31
N GLY A 220 -24.97 29.01 -8.21
CA GLY A 220 -25.11 30.22 -7.38
C GLY A 220 -24.14 31.36 -7.71
N LEU A 221 -23.25 31.19 -8.70
CA LEU A 221 -22.37 32.29 -9.12
C LEU A 221 -23.15 33.30 -9.97
N ARG A 222 -23.47 34.45 -9.37
CA ARG A 222 -24.02 35.62 -10.05
C ARG A 222 -22.92 36.68 -10.19
N PHE A 223 -22.66 37.18 -11.40
CA PHE A 223 -21.67 38.23 -11.64
C PHE A 223 -22.36 39.59 -11.80
N PHE A 224 -21.98 40.58 -10.99
CA PHE A 224 -22.59 41.92 -11.00
C PHE A 224 -21.61 43.01 -10.54
N GLN A 225 -21.95 44.27 -10.82
CA GLN A 225 -21.21 45.44 -10.36
C GLN A 225 -21.92 46.12 -9.18
N PRO A 226 -21.18 46.82 -8.29
CA PRO A 226 -19.72 46.95 -8.23
C PRO A 226 -19.04 45.71 -7.62
N TRP A 227 -17.83 45.38 -8.10
CA TRP A 227 -17.01 44.24 -7.64
C TRP A 227 -16.89 44.10 -6.11
N GLY A 228 -16.84 45.20 -5.36
CA GLY A 228 -16.72 45.17 -3.90
C GLY A 228 -17.94 44.59 -3.18
N LEU A 229 -19.15 44.76 -3.73
CA LEU A 229 -20.36 44.11 -3.21
C LEU A 229 -20.45 42.65 -3.67
N TRP A 230 -20.06 42.37 -4.92
CA TRP A 230 -19.96 41.02 -5.45
C TRP A 230 -19.05 40.14 -4.58
N LEU A 231 -17.84 40.60 -4.27
CA LEU A 231 -16.87 39.86 -3.49
C LEU A 231 -17.38 39.55 -2.06
N ARG A 232 -18.11 40.49 -1.45
CA ARG A 232 -18.72 40.29 -0.12
C ARG A 232 -19.88 39.28 -0.13
N SER A 233 -20.62 39.20 -1.23
CA SER A 233 -21.84 38.37 -1.33
C SER A 233 -21.57 36.97 -1.88
N VAL A 234 -20.64 36.85 -2.83
CA VAL A 234 -20.40 35.63 -3.63
C VAL A 234 -18.94 35.13 -3.52
N GLY A 235 -18.03 35.92 -2.95
CA GLY A 235 -16.59 35.59 -2.92
C GLY A 235 -16.24 34.26 -2.24
N LEU A 236 -16.96 33.89 -1.16
CA LEU A 236 -16.78 32.60 -0.48
C LEU A 236 -17.23 31.42 -1.37
N LEU A 237 -18.38 31.56 -2.05
CA LEU A 237 -18.87 30.57 -3.01
C LEU A 237 -17.92 30.45 -4.21
N PHE A 238 -17.37 31.56 -4.71
CA PHE A 238 -16.39 31.55 -5.79
C PHE A 238 -15.08 30.87 -5.39
N ALA A 239 -14.55 31.15 -4.20
CA ALA A 239 -13.40 30.42 -3.67
C ALA A 239 -13.68 28.91 -3.52
N THR A 240 -14.89 28.55 -3.10
CA THR A 240 -15.36 27.16 -2.99
C THR A 240 -15.47 26.48 -4.37
N PHE A 241 -15.97 27.19 -5.38
CA PHE A 241 -15.99 26.73 -6.77
C PHE A 241 -14.57 26.43 -7.30
N LEU A 242 -13.62 27.34 -7.11
CA LEU A 242 -12.23 27.13 -7.52
C LEU A 242 -11.58 25.94 -6.80
N LEU A 243 -11.87 25.76 -5.51
CA LEU A 243 -11.38 24.63 -4.71
C LEU A 243 -11.97 23.29 -5.19
N LEU A 244 -13.27 23.26 -5.48
CA LEU A 244 -13.97 22.11 -6.05
C LEU A 244 -13.45 21.77 -7.45
N PHE A 245 -13.16 22.77 -8.29
CA PHE A 245 -12.58 22.57 -9.62
C PHE A 245 -11.18 21.94 -9.54
N LEU A 246 -10.33 22.44 -8.64
CA LEU A 246 -9.00 21.87 -8.37
C LEU A 246 -9.09 20.42 -7.90
N PHE A 247 -9.91 20.14 -6.88
CA PHE A 247 -10.06 18.77 -6.37
C PHE A 247 -10.71 17.83 -7.40
N SER A 248 -11.70 18.28 -8.18
CA SER A 248 -12.30 17.49 -9.26
C SER A 248 -11.24 17.09 -10.30
N SER A 249 -10.38 18.04 -10.69
CA SER A 249 -9.31 17.79 -11.67
C SER A 249 -8.28 16.79 -11.14
N VAL A 250 -7.83 16.95 -9.89
CA VAL A 250 -6.88 16.02 -9.25
C VAL A 250 -7.50 14.64 -9.04
N ALA A 251 -8.74 14.55 -8.56
CA ALA A 251 -9.45 13.28 -8.35
C ALA A 251 -9.71 12.55 -9.68
N GLY A 252 -10.07 13.27 -10.74
CA GLY A 252 -10.29 12.72 -12.08
C GLY A 252 -9.01 12.13 -12.68
N LEU A 253 -7.89 12.87 -12.63
CA LEU A 253 -6.59 12.37 -13.09
C LEU A 253 -6.10 11.16 -12.27
N LEU A 254 -6.28 11.20 -10.95
CA LEU A 254 -5.91 10.10 -10.06
C LEU A 254 -6.77 8.85 -10.32
N LEU A 255 -8.09 9.01 -10.49
CA LEU A 255 -8.97 7.91 -10.84
C LEU A 255 -8.61 7.31 -12.21
N ALA A 256 -8.38 8.14 -13.23
CA ALA A 256 -8.00 7.68 -14.56
C ALA A 256 -6.69 6.88 -14.55
N SER A 257 -5.66 7.34 -13.83
CA SER A 257 -4.39 6.62 -13.71
C SER A 257 -4.52 5.31 -12.93
N HIS A 258 -5.28 5.29 -11.83
CA HIS A 258 -5.55 4.05 -11.11
C HIS A 258 -6.41 3.06 -11.93
N LEU A 259 -7.38 3.53 -12.71
CA LEU A 259 -8.15 2.66 -13.61
C LEU A 259 -7.28 2.05 -14.71
N TYR A 260 -6.34 2.81 -15.29
CA TYR A 260 -5.34 2.28 -16.23
C TYR A 260 -4.43 1.21 -15.57
N LEU A 261 -3.97 1.46 -14.34
CA LEU A 261 -3.15 0.51 -13.58
C LEU A 261 -3.91 -0.76 -13.21
N VAL A 262 -5.19 -0.64 -12.82
CA VAL A 262 -6.08 -1.79 -12.58
C VAL A 262 -6.35 -2.58 -13.87
N ALA A 263 -6.66 -1.87 -14.96
CA ALA A 263 -6.91 -2.46 -16.28
C ALA A 263 -5.72 -3.27 -16.81
N SER A 264 -4.50 -2.88 -16.43
CA SER A 264 -3.23 -3.56 -16.77
C SER A 264 -2.68 -4.41 -15.62
N ASN A 265 -3.45 -4.67 -14.56
CA ASN A 265 -3.05 -5.38 -13.32
C ASN A 265 -1.64 -5.02 -12.78
N THR A 266 -1.27 -3.75 -12.85
CA THR A 266 0.02 -3.21 -12.40
C THR A 266 -0.21 -2.34 -11.17
N THR A 267 0.63 -2.41 -10.14
CA THR A 267 0.55 -1.44 -9.03
C THR A 267 1.32 -0.16 -9.37
N THR A 268 0.96 0.97 -8.75
CA THR A 268 1.69 2.25 -8.86
C THR A 268 3.19 2.08 -8.58
N TRP A 269 3.53 1.24 -7.61
CA TRP A 269 4.92 0.90 -7.30
C TRP A 269 5.61 0.09 -8.42
N GLU A 270 4.91 -0.87 -9.02
CA GLU A 270 5.43 -1.67 -10.14
C GLU A 270 5.67 -0.82 -11.39
N PHE A 271 4.74 0.09 -11.70
CA PHE A 271 4.86 1.06 -12.79
C PHE A 271 6.06 2.00 -12.59
N ILE A 272 6.15 2.66 -11.43
CA ILE A 272 7.20 3.67 -11.15
C ILE A 272 8.59 3.04 -10.95
N SER A 273 8.66 1.78 -10.51
CA SER A 273 9.92 1.13 -10.08
C SER A 273 10.18 -0.24 -10.68
N SER A 274 9.65 -0.50 -11.87
CA SER A 274 9.92 -1.69 -12.71
C SER A 274 11.40 -2.07 -12.73
N HIS A 275 12.29 -1.10 -13.02
CA HIS A 275 13.75 -1.27 -13.05
C HIS A 275 14.39 -1.75 -11.73
N ARG A 276 13.68 -1.65 -10.58
CA ARG A 276 14.13 -2.09 -9.23
C ARG A 276 13.50 -3.42 -8.80
N ILE A 277 12.71 -4.05 -9.66
CA ILE A 277 11.92 -5.23 -9.36
C ILE A 277 12.46 -6.39 -10.21
N ALA A 278 13.07 -7.38 -9.56
CA ALA A 278 13.80 -8.45 -10.24
C ALA A 278 12.95 -9.17 -11.30
N TYR A 279 11.71 -9.54 -10.96
CA TYR A 279 10.80 -10.26 -11.86
C TYR A 279 10.31 -9.42 -13.05
N LEU A 280 10.26 -8.08 -12.94
CA LEU A 280 9.94 -7.18 -14.06
C LEU A 280 11.17 -6.83 -14.91
N ARG A 281 12.39 -7.06 -14.38
CA ARG A 281 13.64 -6.90 -15.13
C ARG A 281 14.00 -8.15 -15.93
N GLN A 282 13.52 -9.33 -15.52
CA GLN A 282 13.84 -10.62 -16.13
C GLN A 282 12.93 -11.03 -17.28
N ARG A 283 11.69 -10.50 -17.36
CA ARG A 283 10.73 -10.78 -18.43
C ARG A 283 10.36 -9.48 -19.16
N PRO A 284 10.26 -9.47 -20.51
CA PRO A 284 9.62 -8.38 -21.23
C PRO A 284 8.09 -8.45 -21.06
N GLY A 285 7.46 -7.34 -20.67
CA GLY A 285 6.01 -7.25 -20.46
C GLY A 285 5.56 -7.45 -19.00
N ASN A 286 4.25 -7.34 -18.75
CA ASN A 286 3.68 -7.52 -17.41
C ASN A 286 3.17 -8.96 -17.21
N PRO A 287 3.77 -9.77 -16.32
CA PRO A 287 3.32 -11.14 -16.05
C PRO A 287 1.98 -11.24 -15.29
N PHE A 288 1.35 -10.11 -14.93
CA PHE A 288 0.08 -10.10 -14.21
C PHE A 288 -1.12 -9.73 -15.08
N ASP A 289 -0.89 -9.27 -16.31
CA ASP A 289 -1.97 -8.87 -17.22
C ASP A 289 -2.61 -10.11 -17.86
N ARG A 290 -3.94 -10.26 -17.70
CA ARG A 290 -4.73 -11.31 -18.35
C ARG A 290 -5.87 -10.75 -19.22
N GLY A 291 -5.70 -9.52 -19.70
CA GLY A 291 -6.71 -8.77 -20.45
C GLY A 291 -7.70 -8.02 -19.56
N LEU A 292 -8.20 -6.90 -20.09
CA LEU A 292 -9.01 -5.88 -19.41
C LEU A 292 -10.12 -6.47 -18.52
N VAL A 293 -10.97 -7.33 -19.08
CA VAL A 293 -12.14 -7.89 -18.37
C VAL A 293 -11.72 -8.77 -17.20
N ARG A 294 -10.72 -9.64 -17.39
CA ARG A 294 -10.24 -10.58 -16.38
C ARG A 294 -9.50 -9.84 -15.25
N ASN A 295 -8.75 -8.79 -15.59
CA ASN A 295 -8.08 -7.92 -14.62
C ASN A 295 -9.10 -7.13 -13.76
N LEU A 296 -10.12 -6.52 -14.38
CA LEU A 296 -11.18 -5.80 -13.66
C LEU A 296 -12.01 -6.72 -12.76
N ALA A 297 -12.43 -7.88 -13.27
CA ALA A 297 -13.19 -8.87 -12.50
C ALA A 297 -12.38 -9.42 -11.31
N HIS A 298 -11.10 -9.74 -11.51
CA HIS A 298 -10.21 -10.16 -10.41
C HIS A 298 -10.08 -9.07 -9.34
N PHE A 299 -9.87 -7.82 -9.76
CA PHE A 299 -9.65 -6.70 -8.85
C PHE A 299 -10.90 -6.33 -8.02
N PHE A 300 -12.09 -6.26 -8.63
CA PHE A 300 -13.31 -5.80 -7.95
C PHE A 300 -14.13 -6.93 -7.32
N CYS A 301 -14.19 -8.12 -7.94
CA CYS A 301 -15.00 -9.22 -7.45
C CYS A 301 -14.22 -10.22 -6.58
N GLY A 302 -12.90 -10.03 -6.43
CA GLY A 302 -12.06 -10.90 -5.61
C GLY A 302 -12.07 -12.36 -6.05
N TRP A 303 -12.25 -12.61 -7.36
CA TRP A 303 -12.27 -13.97 -7.91
C TRP A 303 -11.02 -14.72 -7.43
N PRO A 304 -11.15 -15.93 -6.87
CA PRO A 304 -10.00 -16.64 -6.33
C PRO A 304 -8.99 -16.91 -7.45
N SER A 305 -7.94 -16.10 -7.49
CA SER A 305 -6.67 -16.57 -8.02
C SER A 305 -6.24 -17.72 -7.13
N GLY A 306 -5.97 -18.88 -7.74
CA GLY A 306 -5.08 -19.86 -7.12
C GLY A 306 -3.82 -19.16 -6.60
N SER A 307 -3.18 -19.73 -5.58
CA SER A 307 -1.88 -19.23 -5.14
C SER A 307 -0.97 -19.09 -6.35
N TRP A 308 -0.12 -18.05 -6.42
CA TRP A 308 0.62 -17.76 -7.65
C TRP A 308 1.48 -18.94 -8.14
N GLU A 309 1.80 -19.87 -7.24
CA GLU A 309 2.24 -21.24 -7.50
C GLU A 309 1.53 -21.92 -8.69
N THR A 310 0.21 -21.85 -8.80
CA THR A 310 -0.57 -22.49 -9.87
C THR A 310 -0.39 -21.85 -11.23
N LEU A 311 -0.09 -20.55 -11.31
CA LEU A 311 0.04 -19.85 -12.59
C LEU A 311 1.38 -20.12 -13.28
N TRP A 312 2.42 -20.42 -12.49
CA TRP A 312 3.67 -20.94 -13.03
C TRP A 312 3.49 -22.38 -13.51
N ALA A 313 2.69 -23.19 -12.81
CA ALA A 313 2.37 -24.55 -13.23
C ALA A 313 1.50 -24.61 -14.51
N GLU A 314 0.47 -23.76 -14.60
CA GLU A 314 -0.41 -23.66 -15.78
C GLU A 314 0.36 -23.19 -17.04
N GLU A 315 1.26 -22.20 -16.93
CA GLU A 315 2.10 -21.76 -18.07
C GLU A 315 3.10 -22.85 -18.53
N GLU A 316 3.57 -23.71 -17.62
CA GLU A 316 4.51 -24.80 -17.94
C GLU A 316 3.81 -26.02 -18.57
N GLU A 317 2.58 -26.34 -18.16
CA GLU A 317 1.75 -27.36 -18.84
C GLU A 317 1.36 -26.90 -20.26
N GLU A 318 0.92 -25.64 -20.45
CA GLU A 318 0.60 -25.13 -21.79
C GLU A 318 1.85 -25.05 -22.69
N GLY A 319 2.99 -24.61 -22.16
CA GLY A 319 4.25 -24.51 -22.89
C GLY A 319 4.87 -25.86 -23.27
N SER A 320 4.73 -26.88 -22.42
CA SER A 320 5.19 -28.25 -22.72
C SER A 320 4.26 -28.99 -23.69
N THR A 321 2.94 -28.76 -23.61
CA THR A 321 1.95 -29.37 -24.51
C THR A 321 2.01 -28.80 -25.94
N GLN A 322 2.54 -27.59 -26.13
CA GLN A 322 2.81 -27.02 -27.47
C GLN A 322 4.17 -27.40 -28.05
N ALA A 323 5.05 -28.05 -27.27
CA ALA A 323 6.41 -28.43 -27.65
C ALA A 323 6.60 -29.95 -27.86
N ALA A 324 5.51 -30.73 -27.82
CA ALA A 324 5.45 -32.18 -28.00
C ALA A 324 4.59 -32.56 -29.23
#